data_AF-R6JSI5-F1
#
_entry.id   AF-R6JSI5-F1
#
_cell.length_a   1.000
_cell.length_b   1.000
_cell.length_c   1.000
_cell.angle_alpha   90.00
_cell.angle_beta   90.00
_cell.angle_gamma   90.00
#
_symmetry.space_group_name_H-M   'P 1'
#
loop_
_entity.id
_entity.type
_entity.pdbx_description
1 polymer ?
#
loop_
_entity_poly.entity_id
_entity_poly.type
_entity_poly.pdbx_seq_one_letter_code
_entity_poly.pdbx_strand_id
1 'polypeptide(L)'
;MKMSQEPVSLETPIGEEEDSHLGDFIQDDNVLVPQDAAAFTLLHEQLMEVLLTLTEREQKVLRLRFGLDDGRPRTLEEVGKQFNVTRERIRQIEAKALRKLRHPSRSKKLKDYLDE
;
A
#
# COMPACT_ATOMS: atom_id res chain seq x y z
N MET A 1 3.32 34.98 -9.44
CA MET A 1 1.92 35.24 -9.01
C MET A 1 1.02 35.03 -10.22
N LYS A 2 0.33 33.89 -10.34
CA LYS A 2 -0.68 33.59 -11.36
C LYS A 2 -2.05 33.47 -10.68
N MET A 3 -2.60 34.57 -10.17
CA MET A 3 -3.88 34.55 -9.43
C MET A 3 -4.85 35.61 -9.93
N SER A 4 -5.06 35.70 -11.24
CA SER A 4 -6.03 36.66 -11.81
C SER A 4 -6.58 36.23 -13.18
N GLN A 5 -6.82 34.93 -13.38
CA GLN A 5 -7.58 34.46 -14.55
C GLN A 5 -8.95 33.99 -14.07
N GLU A 6 -10.00 34.45 -14.76
CA GLU A 6 -11.35 33.94 -14.53
C GLU A 6 -11.41 32.45 -14.94
N PRO A 7 -12.13 31.62 -14.17
CA PRO A 7 -12.27 30.20 -14.50
C PRO A 7 -13.00 30.04 -15.83
N VAL A 8 -12.52 29.10 -16.65
CA VAL A 8 -13.15 28.74 -17.92
C VAL A 8 -14.26 27.72 -17.67
N SER A 9 -15.35 27.80 -18.42
CA SER A 9 -16.45 26.83 -18.32
C SER A 9 -16.01 25.44 -18.81
N LEU A 10 -16.45 24.39 -18.11
CA LEU A 10 -16.24 23.01 -18.57
C LEU A 10 -17.07 22.67 -19.81
N GLU A 11 -18.13 23.44 -20.07
CA GLU A 11 -18.98 23.31 -21.25
C GLU A 11 -18.42 24.09 -22.45
N THR A 12 -17.22 24.66 -22.35
CA THR A 12 -16.58 25.30 -23.51
C THR A 12 -16.28 24.23 -24.57
N PRO A 13 -16.83 24.34 -25.80
CA PRO A 13 -16.56 23.37 -26.86
C PRO A 13 -15.08 23.41 -27.26
N ILE A 14 -14.52 22.24 -27.55
CA ILE A 14 -13.11 22.06 -27.93
C ILE A 14 -13.06 21.40 -29.31
N GLY A 15 -12.46 22.09 -30.28
CA GLY A 15 -12.32 21.61 -31.65
C GLY A 15 -13.50 21.99 -32.56
N GLU A 16 -13.56 21.37 -33.75
CA GLU A 16 -14.62 21.60 -34.75
C GLU A 16 -15.82 20.64 -34.57
N GLU A 17 -15.70 19.65 -33.68
CA GLU A 17 -16.74 18.68 -33.38
C GLU A 17 -17.64 19.22 -32.25
N GLU A 18 -18.92 19.46 -32.56
CA GLU A 18 -19.88 20.10 -31.64
C GLU A 18 -20.17 19.28 -30.35
N ASP A 19 -19.75 18.02 -30.28
CA ASP A 19 -20.01 17.13 -29.15
C ASP A 19 -18.88 17.07 -28.10
N SER A 20 -17.72 17.70 -28.35
CA SER A 20 -16.56 17.64 -27.44
C SER A 20 -16.43 18.90 -26.57
N HIS A 21 -16.51 18.74 -25.25
CA HIS A 21 -16.43 19.84 -24.28
C HIS A 21 -15.12 19.78 -23.49
N LEU A 22 -14.67 20.92 -22.96
CA LEU A 22 -13.44 21.00 -22.16
C LEU A 22 -13.43 20.02 -20.97
N GLY A 23 -14.60 19.81 -20.36
CA GLY A 23 -14.78 18.85 -19.26
C GLY A 23 -14.44 17.41 -19.62
N ASP A 24 -14.61 17.01 -20.90
CA ASP A 24 -14.36 15.64 -21.36
C ASP A 24 -12.85 15.27 -21.35
N PHE A 25 -11.98 16.28 -21.27
CA PHE A 25 -10.52 16.12 -21.23
C PHE A 25 -9.91 16.28 -19.84
N ILE A 26 -10.73 16.57 -18.82
CA ILE A 26 -10.26 16.65 -17.44
C ILE A 26 -10.27 15.25 -16.84
N GLN A 27 -9.07 14.70 -16.69
CA GLN A 27 -8.87 13.44 -15.97
C GLN A 27 -9.24 13.62 -14.49
N ASP A 28 -9.99 12.68 -13.93
CA ASP A 28 -10.20 12.60 -12.48
C ASP A 28 -8.98 11.95 -11.83
N ASP A 29 -8.10 12.77 -11.27
CA ASP A 29 -6.90 12.32 -10.54
C ASP A 29 -7.24 11.63 -9.21
N ASN A 30 -8.50 11.65 -8.77
CA ASN A 30 -8.92 11.01 -7.50
C ASN A 30 -9.37 9.56 -7.68
N VAL A 31 -9.54 9.08 -8.92
CA VAL A 31 -9.96 7.70 -9.18
C VAL A 31 -8.73 6.80 -9.25
N LEU A 32 -8.70 5.78 -8.40
CA LEU A 32 -7.71 4.72 -8.48
C LEU A 32 -7.85 4.01 -9.83
N VAL A 33 -6.76 4.00 -10.60
CA VAL A 33 -6.73 3.32 -11.91
C VAL A 33 -7.01 1.83 -11.67
N PRO A 34 -7.92 1.19 -12.44
CA PRO A 34 -8.27 -0.22 -12.22
C PRO A 34 -7.07 -1.18 -12.23
N GLN A 35 -6.05 -0.86 -13.02
CA GLN A 35 -4.79 -1.60 -13.06
C GLN A 35 -4.04 -1.56 -11.73
N ASP A 36 -3.96 -0.38 -11.10
CA ASP A 36 -3.30 -0.19 -9.81
C ASP A 36 -4.06 -0.89 -8.69
N ALA A 37 -5.39 -0.83 -8.72
CA ALA A 37 -6.24 -1.56 -7.77
C ALA A 37 -6.05 -3.08 -7.87
N ALA A 38 -5.94 -3.61 -9.09
CA ALA A 38 -5.65 -5.03 -9.32
C ALA A 38 -4.24 -5.41 -8.85
N ALA A 39 -3.23 -4.59 -9.14
CA ALA A 39 -1.85 -4.81 -8.70
C ALA A 39 -1.75 -4.81 -7.16
N PHE A 40 -2.43 -3.88 -6.49
CA PHE A 40 -2.47 -3.82 -5.03
C PHE A 40 -3.12 -5.07 -4.42
N THR A 41 -4.22 -5.56 -5.01
CA THR A 41 -4.90 -6.77 -4.57
C THR A 41 -3.98 -7.98 -4.68
N LEU A 42 -3.30 -8.14 -5.82
CA LEU A 42 -2.37 -9.24 -6.05
C LEU A 42 -1.16 -9.18 -5.10
N LEU A 43 -0.60 -7.98 -4.89
CA LEU A 43 0.46 -7.77 -3.92
C LEU A 43 0.04 -8.20 -2.51
N HIS A 44 -1.17 -7.81 -2.09
CA HIS A 44 -1.72 -8.15 -0.78
C HIS A 44 -1.86 -9.67 -0.62
N GLU A 45 -2.40 -10.37 -1.61
CA GLU A 45 -2.52 -11.84 -1.59
C GLU A 45 -1.16 -12.52 -1.47
N GLN A 46 -0.18 -12.11 -2.28
CA GLN A 46 1.16 -12.69 -2.23
C GLN A 46 1.88 -12.39 -0.92
N LEU A 47 1.73 -11.18 -0.38
CA LEU A 47 2.25 -10.83 0.94
C LEU A 47 1.69 -11.78 2.01
N MET A 48 0.38 -12.04 1.96
CA MET A 48 -0.28 -12.95 2.90
C MET A 48 0.21 -14.38 2.77
N GLU A 49 0.42 -14.89 1.55
CA GLU A 49 1.07 -16.20 1.34
C GLU A 49 2.46 -16.28 1.96
N VAL A 50 3.29 -15.25 1.76
CA VAL A 50 4.66 -15.26 2.28
C VAL A 50 4.65 -15.18 3.80
N LEU A 51 3.74 -14.41 4.40
CA LEU A 51 3.58 -14.33 5.85
C LEU A 51 3.16 -15.66 6.48
N LEU A 52 2.38 -16.50 5.78
CA LEU A 52 2.03 -17.85 6.24
C LEU A 52 3.25 -18.79 6.36
N THR A 53 4.38 -18.46 5.72
CA THR A 53 5.63 -19.24 5.84
C THR A 53 6.45 -18.92 7.10
N LEU A 54 6.04 -17.91 7.87
CA LEU A 54 6.61 -17.55 9.16
C LEU A 54 5.94 -18.35 10.28
N THR A 55 6.47 -18.24 11.51
CA THR A 55 5.74 -18.81 12.65
C THR A 55 4.52 -17.95 12.98
N GLU A 56 3.47 -18.53 13.56
CA GLU A 56 2.24 -17.80 13.94
C GLU A 56 2.56 -16.53 14.76
N ARG A 57 3.55 -16.62 15.65
CA ARG A 57 3.98 -15.49 16.48
C ARG A 57 4.67 -14.40 15.67
N GLU A 58 5.52 -14.76 14.70
CA GLU A 58 6.18 -13.80 13.80
C GLU A 58 5.15 -13.12 12.88
N GLN A 59 4.25 -13.90 12.29
CA GLN A 59 3.14 -13.43 11.44
C GLN A 59 2.27 -12.42 12.20
N LYS A 60 1.82 -12.77 13.41
CA LYS A 60 0.93 -11.91 14.19
C LYS A 60 1.62 -10.62 14.67
N VAL A 61 2.91 -10.68 15.00
CA VAL A 61 3.71 -9.47 15.31
C VAL A 61 3.79 -8.56 14.08
N LEU A 62 4.10 -9.08 12.89
CA LEU A 62 4.19 -8.27 11.67
C LEU A 62 2.84 -7.67 11.27
N ARG A 63 1.76 -8.46 11.28
CA ARG A 63 0.40 -7.99 10.96
C ARG A 63 -0.02 -6.81 11.82
N LEU A 64 0.24 -6.89 13.14
CA LEU A 64 -0.07 -5.82 14.08
C LEU A 64 0.87 -4.61 13.93
N ARG A 65 2.17 -4.84 13.69
CA ARG A 65 3.14 -3.76 13.53
C ARG A 65 2.86 -2.90 12.30
N PHE A 66 2.48 -3.52 11.19
CA PHE A 66 2.25 -2.85 9.91
C PHE A 66 0.78 -2.59 9.60
N GLY A 67 -0.15 -3.03 10.47
CA GLY A 67 -1.59 -2.82 10.26
C GLY A 67 -2.13 -3.59 9.05
N LEU A 68 -1.60 -4.78 8.77
CA LEU A 68 -1.94 -5.53 7.56
C LEU A 68 -3.38 -6.07 7.54
N ASP A 69 -4.01 -6.20 8.71
CA ASP A 69 -5.40 -6.67 8.82
C ASP A 69 -6.40 -5.52 9.00
N ASP A 70 -6.07 -4.50 9.81
CA ASP A 70 -6.98 -3.41 10.24
C ASP A 70 -6.58 -2.02 9.72
N GLY A 71 -5.51 -1.92 8.93
CA GLY A 71 -4.97 -0.66 8.41
C GLY A 71 -4.30 0.22 9.47
N ARG A 72 -4.19 -0.25 10.72
CA ARG A 72 -3.70 0.56 11.84
C ARG A 72 -2.36 0.01 12.37
N PRO A 73 -1.23 0.62 11.98
CA PRO A 73 0.07 0.17 12.48
C PRO A 73 0.18 0.41 13.98
N ARG A 74 0.71 -0.58 14.70
CA ARG A 74 0.96 -0.50 16.15
C ARG A 74 2.44 -0.33 16.44
N THR A 75 2.77 0.38 17.51
CA THR A 75 4.14 0.56 17.98
C THR A 75 4.70 -0.73 18.59
N LEU A 76 6.03 -0.83 18.69
CA LEU A 76 6.69 -1.95 19.37
C LEU A 76 6.20 -2.14 20.82
N GLU A 77 5.86 -1.05 21.50
CA GLU A 77 5.39 -1.07 22.88
C GLU A 77 3.96 -1.60 22.98
N GLU A 78 3.06 -1.13 22.12
CA GLU A 78 1.66 -1.60 22.06
C GLU A 78 1.59 -3.09 21.73
N VAL A 79 2.38 -3.54 20.75
CA VAL A 79 2.50 -4.96 20.42
C VAL A 79 3.11 -5.71 21.61
N GLY A 80 4.12 -5.16 22.27
CA GLY A 80 4.71 -5.75 23.47
C GLY A 80 3.69 -6.01 24.58
N LYS A 81 2.83 -5.01 24.86
CA LYS A 81 1.71 -5.11 25.82
C LYS A 81 0.75 -6.24 25.44
N GLN A 82 0.37 -6.33 24.16
CA GLN A 82 -0.56 -7.37 23.69
C GLN A 82 0.00 -8.80 23.77
N PHE A 83 1.32 -8.97 23.57
CA PHE A 83 2.00 -10.26 23.65
C PHE A 83 2.59 -10.56 25.04
N ASN A 84 2.37 -9.68 26.02
CA ASN A 84 2.94 -9.73 27.37
C ASN A 84 4.47 -9.94 27.35
N VAL A 85 5.17 -9.17 26.50
CA VAL A 85 6.63 -9.19 26.37
C VAL A 85 7.20 -7.78 26.28
N THR A 86 8.51 -7.66 26.49
CA THR A 86 9.20 -6.38 26.40
C THR A 86 9.21 -5.83 24.96
N ARG A 87 9.27 -4.50 24.84
CA ARG A 87 9.47 -3.79 23.56
C ARG A 87 10.65 -4.37 22.77
N GLU A 88 11.77 -4.62 23.45
CA GLU A 88 12.98 -5.17 22.81
C GLU A 88 12.76 -6.59 22.29
N ARG A 89 11.93 -7.39 22.98
CA ARG A 89 11.57 -8.72 22.49
C ARG A 89 10.77 -8.66 21.19
N ILE A 90 9.84 -7.72 21.06
CA ILE A 90 9.12 -7.49 19.79
C ILE A 90 10.09 -7.06 18.69
N ARG A 91 11.02 -6.14 18.99
CA ARG A 91 12.04 -5.68 18.02
C ARG A 91 12.88 -6.84 17.50
N GLN A 92 13.29 -7.77 18.37
CA GLN A 92 14.03 -8.97 17.98
C GLN A 92 13.21 -9.90 17.09
N ILE A 93 11.92 -10.10 17.40
CA ILE A 93 11.02 -10.94 16.59
C ILE A 93 10.84 -10.32 15.20
N GLU A 94 10.61 -9.00 15.13
CA GLU A 94 10.49 -8.25 13.88
C GLU A 94 11.75 -8.39 13.02
N ALA A 95 12.93 -8.11 13.60
CA ALA A 95 14.21 -8.24 12.88
C ALA A 95 14.44 -9.68 12.37
N LYS A 96 14.10 -10.69 13.17
CA LYS A 96 14.23 -12.10 12.78
C LYS A 96 13.26 -12.46 11.64
N ALA A 97 12.02 -11.99 11.71
CA ALA A 97 11.01 -12.22 10.69
C ALA A 97 11.37 -11.51 9.37
N LEU A 98 11.79 -10.25 9.42
CA LEU A 98 12.25 -9.51 8.24
C LEU A 98 13.48 -10.17 7.60
N ARG A 99 14.43 -10.68 8.40
CA ARG A 99 15.57 -11.45 7.89
C ARG A 99 15.13 -12.71 7.15
N LYS A 100 14.12 -13.41 7.66
CA LYS A 100 13.52 -14.59 7.02
C LYS A 100 12.80 -14.24 5.72
N LEU A 101 12.09 -13.11 5.67
CA LEU A 101 11.39 -12.63 4.48
C LEU A 101 12.36 -12.17 3.38
N ARG A 102 13.50 -11.59 3.77
CA ARG A 102 14.56 -11.17 2.84
C ARG A 102 15.25 -12.32 2.12
N HIS A 103 15.17 -13.55 2.62
CA HIS A 103 15.81 -14.70 1.99
C HIS A 103 15.31 -14.91 0.56
N PRO A 104 16.17 -15.16 -0.45
CA PRO A 104 15.79 -15.23 -1.86
C PRO A 104 14.63 -16.17 -2.17
N SER A 105 14.51 -17.28 -1.44
CA SER A 105 13.41 -18.25 -1.60
C SER A 105 12.02 -17.66 -1.32
N ARG A 106 11.95 -16.57 -0.54
CA ARG A 106 10.69 -15.89 -0.16
C ARG A 106 10.59 -14.51 -0.79
N SER A 107 11.69 -13.77 -0.87
CA SER A 107 11.70 -12.42 -1.44
C SER A 107 11.52 -12.42 -2.96
N LYS A 108 11.82 -13.51 -3.68
CA LYS A 108 11.66 -13.55 -5.14
C LYS A 108 10.22 -13.22 -5.59
N LYS A 109 9.20 -13.73 -4.89
CA LYS A 109 7.79 -13.42 -5.21
C LYS A 109 7.44 -11.93 -5.02
N LEU A 110 8.04 -11.30 -4.01
CA LEU A 110 7.73 -9.91 -3.64
C LEU A 110 8.63 -8.89 -4.35
N LYS A 111 9.76 -9.33 -4.91
CA LYS A 111 10.70 -8.46 -5.62
C LYS A 111 10.12 -7.89 -6.91
N ASP A 112 9.29 -8.66 -7.59
CA ASP A 112 8.65 -8.24 -8.84
C ASP A 112 7.74 -7.00 -8.65
N TYR A 113 7.37 -6.65 -7.41
CA TYR A 113 6.60 -5.45 -7.06
C TYR A 113 7.46 -4.27 -6.60
N LEU A 114 8.78 -4.44 -6.50
CA LEU A 114 9.73 -3.37 -6.14
C LEU A 114 10.38 -2.74 -7.37
N ASP A 115 10.26 -3.37 -8.54
CA ASP A 115 10.81 -2.89 -9.80
C ASP A 115 9.78 -1.97 -10.50
N GLU A 116 9.67 -0.73 -10.01
CA GLU A 116 9.22 0.46 -10.75
C GLU A 116 10.33 1.53 -10.72
#